data_AF-A0A3L6F0B8-F1
#
_entry.id   AF-A0A3L6F0B8-F1
#
_cell.length_a   1.000
_cell.length_b   1.000
_cell.length_c   1.000
_cell.angle_alpha   90.00
_cell.angle_beta   90.00
_cell.angle_gamma   90.00
#
_symmetry.space_group_name_H-M   'P 1'
#
loop_
_entity.id
_entity.type
_entity.pdbx_description
1 polymer ?
#
loop_
_entity_poly.entity_id
_entity_poly.type
_entity_poly.pdbx_seq_one_letter_code
_entity_poly.pdbx_strand_id
1 'polypeptide(L)'
;MDRSGRGRGQGRRQGQGQGLFVRLAKGIVGVFAMCRSRAIEESVHHRRTEVLHEDFRCYAASMGHPLPPRSPPPTTPTYPENLNEWHQQEYGVPFVTPEDEAEELDDSFYTLAPPPYSGQGPIPGDPRPPGPGHFPPPPYPG
;
A
#
# COMPACT_ATOMS: atom_id res chain seq x y z
N MET A 1 -56.86 24.73 26.79
CA MET A 1 -55.46 24.94 27.20
C MET A 1 -54.56 24.46 26.07
N ASP A 2 -53.87 25.41 25.44
CA ASP A 2 -52.54 25.32 24.82
C ASP A 2 -51.66 24.14 25.32
N ARG A 3 -50.77 23.50 24.56
CA ARG A 3 -49.67 24.09 23.77
C ARG A 3 -48.98 23.01 22.91
N SER A 4 -48.59 23.46 21.72
CA SER A 4 -47.67 22.81 20.77
C SER A 4 -46.32 22.39 21.39
N GLY A 5 -45.78 21.28 20.89
CA GLY A 5 -44.42 20.80 21.18
C GLY A 5 -43.83 20.04 20.01
N ARG A 6 -43.50 20.75 18.91
CA ARG A 6 -42.61 20.25 17.85
C ARG A 6 -41.24 19.88 18.44
N GLY A 7 -40.76 18.67 18.15
CA GLY A 7 -39.34 18.32 18.12
C GLY A 7 -39.12 17.33 16.98
N ARG A 8 -39.00 17.82 15.75
CA ARG A 8 -37.71 18.02 15.04
C ARG A 8 -36.89 16.73 15.00
N GLY A 9 -36.79 16.18 13.79
CA GLY A 9 -36.13 14.93 13.50
C GLY A 9 -34.68 14.85 13.93
N GLN A 10 -34.22 13.61 14.06
CA GLN A 10 -32.81 13.30 14.06
C GLN A 10 -32.63 12.12 13.12
N GLY A 11 -32.40 12.46 11.85
CA GLY A 11 -31.95 11.49 10.86
C GLY A 11 -30.67 10.85 11.34
N ARG A 12 -30.75 9.59 11.76
CA ARG A 12 -29.57 8.73 11.91
C ARG A 12 -29.11 8.28 10.52
N ARG A 13 -28.60 9.24 9.74
CA ARG A 13 -27.62 8.96 8.69
C ARG A 13 -26.25 8.90 9.35
N GLN A 14 -26.01 7.88 10.16
CA GLN A 14 -24.71 7.67 10.78
C GLN A 14 -23.85 6.81 9.85
N GLY A 15 -23.13 7.50 8.96
CA GLY A 15 -21.81 7.14 8.45
C GLY A 15 -21.56 5.68 8.04
N GLN A 16 -22.21 5.22 6.98
CA GLN A 16 -21.89 3.93 6.34
C GLN A 16 -20.45 3.86 5.77
N GLY A 17 -19.74 5.00 5.71
CA GLY A 17 -18.35 5.09 5.28
C GLY A 17 -17.30 5.12 6.40
N GLN A 18 -17.64 5.47 7.64
CA GLN A 18 -16.64 5.63 8.72
C GLN A 18 -16.12 4.28 9.25
N GLY A 19 -16.93 3.23 9.19
CA GLY A 19 -16.55 1.90 9.69
C GLY A 19 -15.45 1.22 8.86
N LEU A 20 -15.35 1.53 7.57
CA LEU A 20 -14.34 0.92 6.70
C LEU A 20 -12.95 1.55 6.91
N PHE A 21 -12.87 2.87 7.02
CA PHE A 21 -11.62 3.59 7.32
C PHE A 21 -11.08 3.28 8.71
N VAL A 22 -11.95 3.14 9.73
CA VAL A 22 -11.54 2.73 11.08
C VAL A 22 -10.99 1.30 11.10
N ARG A 23 -11.56 0.39 10.31
CA ARG A 23 -11.04 -0.99 10.15
C ARG A 23 -9.70 -1.01 9.41
N LEU A 24 -9.54 -0.20 8.37
CA LEU A 24 -8.27 -0.06 7.63
C LEU A 24 -7.16 0.50 8.52
N ALA A 25 -7.43 1.59 9.25
CA ALA A 25 -6.48 2.20 10.18
C ALA A 25 -6.04 1.21 11.27
N LYS A 26 -7.00 0.46 11.84
CA LYS A 26 -6.71 -0.58 12.84
C LYS A 26 -5.87 -1.73 12.25
N GLY A 27 -6.09 -2.08 10.99
CA GLY A 27 -5.26 -3.05 10.26
C GLY A 27 -3.82 -2.57 10.09
N ILE A 28 -3.61 -1.33 9.64
CA ILE A 28 -2.27 -0.73 9.47
C ILE A 28 -1.51 -0.66 10.80
N VAL A 29 -2.19 -0.24 11.88
CA VAL A 29 -1.60 -0.23 13.24
C VAL A 29 -1.20 -1.64 13.69
N GLY A 30 -2.01 -2.65 13.37
CA GLY A 30 -1.69 -4.06 13.66
C GLY A 30 -0.45 -4.57 12.92
N VAL A 31 -0.33 -4.27 11.63
CA VAL A 31 0.85 -4.63 10.82
C VAL A 31 2.10 -3.94 11.37
N PHE A 32 2.02 -2.64 11.66
CA PHE A 32 3.13 -1.91 12.25
C PHE A 32 3.58 -2.50 13.59
N ALA A 33 2.63 -2.87 14.46
CA ALA A 33 2.94 -3.51 15.73
C ALA A 33 3.66 -4.86 15.55
N MET A 34 3.21 -5.70 14.61
CA MET A 34 3.89 -6.97 14.29
C MET A 34 5.29 -6.74 13.75
N CYS A 35 5.46 -5.84 12.78
CA CYS A 35 6.76 -5.51 12.21
C CYS A 35 7.73 -5.00 13.29
N ARG A 36 7.24 -4.12 14.17
CA ARG A 36 8.04 -3.59 15.28
C ARG A 36 8.46 -4.68 16.26
N SER A 37 7.54 -5.56 16.67
CA SER A 37 7.88 -6.67 17.57
C SER A 37 8.91 -7.60 16.96
N ARG A 38 8.74 -7.96 15.68
CA ARG A 38 9.68 -8.82 14.95
C ARG A 38 11.07 -8.18 14.82
N ALA A 39 11.13 -6.88 14.50
CA ALA A 39 12.40 -6.16 14.42
C ALA A 39 13.12 -6.11 15.77
N ILE A 40 12.38 -5.95 16.88
CA ILE A 40 12.95 -6.00 18.23
C ILE A 40 13.49 -7.39 18.53
N GLU A 41 12.69 -8.44 18.30
CA GLU A 41 13.12 -9.83 18.51
C GLU A 41 14.37 -10.19 17.71
N GLU A 42 14.41 -9.81 16.43
CA GLU A 42 15.54 -10.04 15.55
C GLU A 42 16.78 -9.28 16.03
N SER A 43 16.64 -8.02 16.45
CA SER A 43 17.75 -7.24 17.00
C SER A 43 18.32 -7.85 18.29
N VAL A 44 17.46 -8.37 19.17
CA VAL A 44 17.87 -9.05 20.41
C VAL A 44 18.54 -10.39 20.09
N HIS A 45 17.98 -11.14 19.15
CA HIS A 45 18.55 -12.41 18.71
C HIS A 45 19.94 -12.19 18.10
N HIS A 46 20.07 -11.24 17.17
CA HIS A 46 21.34 -10.86 16.56
C HIS A 46 22.37 -10.46 17.62
N ARG A 47 21.98 -9.62 18.59
CA ARG A 47 22.89 -9.23 19.69
C ARG A 47 23.37 -10.43 20.51
N ARG A 48 22.48 -11.36 20.84
CA ARG A 48 22.85 -12.58 21.60
C ARG A 48 23.78 -13.47 20.80
N THR A 49 23.54 -13.62 19.51
CA THR A 49 24.40 -14.41 18.61
C THR A 49 25.80 -13.79 18.49
N GLU A 50 25.91 -12.47 18.37
CA GLU A 50 27.21 -11.78 18.37
C GLU A 50 27.97 -12.01 19.69
N VAL A 51 27.29 -11.91 20.83
CA VAL A 51 27.92 -12.17 22.16
C VAL A 51 28.42 -13.61 22.25
N LEU A 52 27.58 -14.59 21.90
CA LEU A 52 27.97 -16.01 21.87
C LEU A 52 29.15 -16.25 20.93
N HIS A 53 29.13 -15.64 19.75
CA HIS A 53 30.20 -15.78 18.77
C HIS A 53 31.52 -15.23 19.32
N GLU A 54 31.49 -14.09 20.01
CA GLU A 54 32.67 -13.52 20.66
C GLU A 54 33.17 -14.41 21.82
N ASP A 55 32.28 -14.94 22.65
CA ASP A 55 32.66 -15.86 23.73
C ASP A 55 33.35 -17.12 23.19
N PHE A 56 32.82 -17.71 22.10
CA PHE A 56 33.46 -18.83 21.42
C PHE A 56 34.85 -18.46 20.88
N ARG A 57 35.01 -17.23 20.37
CA ARG A 57 36.32 -16.74 19.93
C ARG A 57 37.29 -16.60 21.11
N CYS A 58 36.89 -15.93 22.19
CA CYS A 58 37.73 -15.81 23.38
C CYS A 58 38.12 -17.18 23.94
N TYR A 59 37.18 -18.14 23.97
CA TYR A 59 37.46 -19.52 24.38
C TYR A 59 38.46 -20.21 23.44
N ALA A 60 38.24 -20.17 22.13
CA ALA A 60 39.16 -20.79 21.16
C ALA A 60 40.57 -20.18 21.22
N ALA A 61 40.67 -18.85 21.38
CA ALA A 61 41.93 -18.15 21.58
C ALA A 61 42.62 -18.57 22.88
N SER A 62 41.86 -18.75 23.97
CA SER A 62 42.38 -19.25 25.25
C SER A 62 42.91 -20.69 25.17
N MET A 63 42.32 -21.50 24.29
CA MET A 63 42.73 -22.89 24.04
C MET A 63 43.87 -23.00 23.01
N GLY A 64 44.41 -21.88 22.51
CA GLY A 64 45.51 -21.86 21.55
C GLY A 64 45.12 -22.26 20.13
N HIS A 65 43.82 -22.27 19.81
CA HIS A 65 43.36 -22.52 18.45
C HIS A 65 43.39 -21.21 17.64
N PRO A 66 44.10 -21.17 16.50
CA PRO A 66 44.06 -20.01 15.63
C PRO A 66 42.66 -19.90 15.02
N LEU A 67 41.94 -18.83 15.36
CA LEU A 67 40.62 -18.56 14.80
C LEU A 67 40.74 -18.13 13.34
N PRO A 68 39.81 -18.57 12.48
CA PRO A 68 39.72 -18.01 11.14
C PRO A 68 39.45 -16.50 11.20
N PRO A 69 39.97 -15.72 10.25
CA PRO A 69 39.68 -14.29 10.15
C PRO A 69 38.18 -14.03 10.16
N ARG A 70 37.75 -12.94 10.82
CA ARG A 70 36.34 -12.51 10.79
C ARG A 70 35.92 -12.33 9.33
N SER A 71 34.82 -12.95 8.93
CA SER A 71 34.21 -12.67 7.64
C SER A 71 33.94 -11.17 7.52
N PRO A 72 34.20 -10.56 6.36
CA PRO A 72 33.88 -9.15 6.17
C PRO A 72 32.39 -8.92 6.47
N PRO A 73 32.02 -7.74 6.99
CA PRO A 73 30.62 -7.41 7.20
C PRO A 73 29.86 -7.60 5.86
N PRO A 74 28.58 -8.02 5.91
CA PRO A 74 27.76 -8.08 4.70
C PRO A 74 27.84 -6.72 4.01
N THR A 75 28.18 -6.70 2.72
CA THR A 75 28.12 -5.47 1.93
C THR A 75 26.70 -4.94 2.04
N THR A 76 26.53 -3.73 2.57
CA THR A 76 25.23 -3.07 2.59
C THR A 76 24.70 -3.08 1.16
N PRO A 77 23.48 -3.59 0.90
CA PRO A 77 22.94 -3.55 -0.45
C PRO A 77 22.86 -2.09 -0.90
N THR A 78 23.65 -1.74 -1.90
CA THR A 78 23.53 -0.46 -2.58
C THR A 78 22.26 -0.52 -3.40
N TYR A 79 21.19 0.07 -2.89
CA TYR A 79 19.99 0.28 -3.69
C TYR A 79 20.33 1.35 -4.76
N PRO A 80 19.95 1.12 -6.03
CA PRO A 80 20.11 2.14 -7.07
C PRO A 80 19.37 3.42 -6.66
N GLU A 81 19.99 4.58 -6.89
CA GLU A 81 19.45 5.88 -6.45
C GLU A 81 18.26 6.31 -7.29
N ASN A 82 18.15 5.81 -8.52
CA ASN A 82 17.06 6.13 -9.43
C ASN A 82 16.63 4.90 -10.26
N LEU A 83 15.44 5.03 -10.85
CA LEU A 83 14.80 3.95 -11.63
C LEU A 83 15.61 3.62 -12.89
N ASN A 84 16.32 4.60 -13.44
CA ASN A 84 17.18 4.42 -14.60
C ASN A 84 18.39 3.52 -14.27
N GLU A 85 19.03 3.72 -13.12
CA GLU A 85 20.10 2.87 -12.62
C GLU A 85 19.61 1.46 -12.31
N TRP A 86 18.44 1.34 -11.69
CA TRP A 86 17.84 0.02 -11.43
C TRP A 86 17.60 -0.74 -12.73
N HIS A 87 17.01 -0.08 -13.73
CA HIS A 87 16.70 -0.69 -15.02
C HIS A 87 17.97 -1.06 -15.81
N GLN A 88 19.01 -0.23 -15.73
CA GLN A 88 20.32 -0.56 -16.29
C GLN A 88 20.97 -1.76 -15.61
N GLN A 89 20.89 -1.86 -14.28
CA GLN A 89 21.44 -3.00 -13.54
C GLN A 89 20.71 -4.31 -13.86
N GLU A 90 19.39 -4.26 -14.04
CA GLU A 90 18.55 -5.43 -14.30
C GLU A 90 18.59 -5.87 -15.78
N TYR A 91 18.49 -4.91 -16.70
CA TYR A 91 18.26 -5.18 -18.13
C TYR A 91 19.37 -4.67 -19.06
N GLY A 92 20.38 -3.96 -18.54
CA GLY A 92 21.49 -3.43 -19.33
C GLY A 92 21.12 -2.24 -20.22
N VAL A 93 19.92 -1.68 -20.08
CA VAL A 93 19.42 -0.55 -20.87
C VAL A 93 18.81 0.51 -19.94
N PRO A 94 18.95 1.81 -20.24
CA PRO A 94 18.28 2.86 -19.48
C PRO A 94 16.76 2.73 -19.61
N PHE A 95 16.05 3.17 -18.57
CA PHE A 95 14.59 3.22 -18.58
C PHE A 95 14.07 4.39 -19.43
N VAL A 96 14.77 5.53 -19.38
CA VAL A 96 14.49 6.71 -20.20
C VAL A 96 15.53 6.75 -21.31
N THR A 97 15.11 6.75 -22.57
CA THR A 97 16.04 6.96 -23.68
C THR A 97 16.13 8.45 -24.02
N PRO A 98 17.22 8.92 -24.66
CA PRO A 98 17.35 10.33 -25.05
C PRO A 98 16.19 10.86 -25.94
N GLU A 99 15.51 9.96 -26.64
CA GLU A 99 14.33 10.27 -27.44
C GLU A 99 13.10 10.57 -26.57
N ASP A 100 12.93 9.86 -25.44
CA ASP A 100 11.84 10.11 -24.49
C ASP A 100 12.01 11.47 -23.79
N GLU A 101 13.26 11.88 -23.50
CA GLU A 101 13.55 13.22 -22.95
C GLU A 101 13.24 14.34 -23.95
N ALA A 102 13.26 14.04 -25.26
CA ALA A 102 12.97 15.00 -26.31
C ALA A 102 11.46 15.18 -26.59
N GLU A 103 10.62 14.21 -26.20
CA GLU A 103 9.16 14.29 -26.37
C GLU A 103 8.42 14.94 -25.18
N GLU A 104 9.12 15.43 -24.15
CA GLU A 104 8.53 16.08 -22.97
C GLU A 104 8.04 17.53 -23.21
N LEU A 105 7.85 17.96 -24.45
CA LEU A 105 7.35 19.32 -24.72
C LEU A 105 6.52 19.43 -26.00
N ASP A 106 5.34 18.80 -25.99
CA ASP A 106 4.17 19.38 -26.64
C ASP A 106 2.97 19.42 -25.68
N ASP A 107 3.00 20.41 -24.78
CA ASP A 107 1.86 20.79 -23.91
C ASP A 107 0.58 21.13 -24.71
N SER A 108 0.63 21.21 -26.05
CA SER A 108 -0.54 21.42 -26.88
C SER A 108 -1.49 20.21 -26.89
N PHE A 109 -0.99 19.00 -26.63
CA PHE A 109 -1.82 17.78 -26.59
C PHE A 109 -2.72 17.71 -25.34
N TYR A 110 -2.30 18.32 -24.23
CA TYR A 110 -3.08 18.39 -22.99
C TYR A 110 -4.09 19.56 -22.95
N THR A 111 -4.07 20.45 -23.95
CA THR A 111 -5.03 21.57 -24.07
C THR A 111 -6.23 21.25 -24.97
N LEU A 112 -6.45 19.98 -25.31
CA LEU A 112 -7.71 19.54 -25.90
C LEU A 112 -8.77 19.47 -24.79
N ALA A 113 -9.64 20.47 -24.76
CA ALA A 113 -10.80 20.52 -23.87
C ALA A 113 -11.53 19.16 -23.86
N PRO A 114 -11.98 18.67 -22.68
CA PRO A 114 -12.64 17.37 -22.60
C PRO A 114 -13.85 17.37 -23.55
N PRO A 115 -14.05 16.30 -24.35
CA PRO A 115 -15.19 16.23 -25.25
C PRO A 115 -16.49 16.34 -24.44
N PRO A 116 -17.52 17.04 -24.94
CA PRO A 116 -18.78 17.15 -24.24
C PRO A 116 -19.36 15.75 -24.05
N TYR A 117 -19.80 15.47 -22.82
CA TYR A 117 -20.37 14.19 -22.42
C TYR A 117 -21.68 13.94 -23.19
N SER A 118 -21.58 13.37 -24.39
CA SER A 118 -22.73 12.88 -25.14
C SER A 118 -23.10 11.50 -24.58
N GLY A 119 -24.18 11.48 -23.80
CA GLY A 119 -24.75 10.24 -23.29
C GLY A 119 -25.22 9.30 -24.40
N GLN A 120 -25.31 8.03 -24.01
CA GLN A 120 -26.11 6.95 -24.62
C GLN A 120 -25.47 6.15 -25.78
N GLY A 121 -24.93 4.98 -25.42
CA GLY A 121 -24.79 3.83 -26.31
C GLY A 121 -24.45 2.57 -25.48
N PRO A 122 -25.17 1.44 -25.60
CA PRO A 122 -24.83 0.24 -24.85
C PRO A 122 -23.50 -0.34 -25.34
N ILE A 123 -22.62 -0.68 -24.41
CA ILE A 123 -21.36 -1.38 -24.67
C ILE A 123 -21.71 -2.80 -25.17
N PRO A 124 -21.28 -3.22 -26.37
CA PRO A 124 -21.40 -4.62 -26.79
C PRO A 124 -20.50 -5.49 -25.90
N GLY A 125 -21.10 -6.35 -25.08
CA GLY A 125 -20.37 -7.34 -24.28
C GLY A 125 -20.51 -7.27 -22.76
N ASP A 126 -21.41 -6.45 -22.20
CA ASP A 126 -21.67 -6.47 -20.74
C ASP A 126 -22.58 -7.67 -20.36
N PRO A 127 -22.15 -8.59 -19.48
CA PRO A 127 -22.96 -9.75 -19.05
C PRO A 127 -24.02 -9.43 -17.99
N ARG A 128 -24.28 -8.15 -17.68
CA ARG A 128 -25.29 -7.77 -16.67
C ARG A 128 -26.72 -7.93 -17.21
N PRO A 129 -27.64 -8.56 -16.46
CA PRO A 129 -29.02 -8.70 -16.87
C PRO A 129 -29.74 -7.33 -16.95
N PRO A 130 -30.65 -7.14 -17.93
CA PRO A 130 -31.39 -5.89 -18.10
C PRO A 130 -32.34 -5.68 -16.91
N GLY A 131 -32.47 -4.42 -16.49
CA GLY A 131 -32.99 -4.01 -15.19
C GLY A 131 -34.42 -4.47 -14.83
N PRO A 132 -34.81 -4.36 -13.54
CA PRO A 132 -36.15 -4.75 -13.14
C PRO A 132 -37.16 -3.67 -13.53
N GLY A 133 -38.11 -4.09 -14.36
CA GLY A 133 -39.26 -3.31 -14.78
C GLY A 133 -40.16 -2.87 -13.62
N HIS A 134 -41.03 -1.92 -13.95
CA HIS A 134 -42.16 -1.50 -13.15
C HIS A 134 -43.00 -2.69 -12.69
N PHE A 135 -43.02 -2.95 -11.39
CA PHE A 135 -44.10 -3.70 -10.74
C PHE A 135 -45.01 -2.69 -10.00
N PRO A 136 -46.34 -2.78 -10.14
CA PRO A 136 -47.24 -1.98 -9.33
C PRO A 136 -47.15 -2.42 -7.85
N PRO A 137 -47.35 -1.51 -6.89
CA PRO A 137 -47.27 -1.85 -5.48
C PRO A 137 -48.42 -2.80 -5.07
N PRO A 138 -48.18 -3.70 -4.09
CA PRO A 138 -49.21 -4.62 -3.59
C PRO A 138 -50.31 -3.88 -2.81
N PRO A 139 -51.55 -4.43 -2.74
CA PRO A 139 -52.65 -3.81 -2.02
C PRO A 139 -52.43 -3.85 -0.50
N TYR A 140 -52.81 -2.77 0.18
CA TYR A 140 -52.69 -2.61 1.63
C TYR A 140 -53.58 -3.59 2.39
N PRO A 141 -53.10 -4.23 3.48
CA PRO A 141 -53.95 -4.98 4.38
C PRO A 141 -54.70 -4.04 5.33
N GLY A 142 -56.01 -4.28 5.47
CA GLY A 142 -56.89 -3.63 6.44
C GLY A 142 -56.80 -4.23 7.84
#